data_AF-A0A484X185-F1
#
_entry.id   AF-A0A484X185-F1
#
_cell.length_a   1.000
_cell.length_b   1.000
_cell.length_c   1.000
_cell.angle_alpha   90.00
_cell.angle_beta   90.00
_cell.angle_gamma   90.00
#
_symmetry.space_group_name_H-M   'P 1'
#
loop_
_entity.id
_entity.type
_entity.pdbx_description
1 polymer ?
#
loop_
_entity_poly.entity_id
_entity_poly.type
_entity_poly.pdbx_seq_one_letter_code
_entity_poly.pdbx_strand_id
1 'polypeptide(L)'
;MSHVRCFQWLGGVPELVVPDNLKSATSRACKYDPDVNPTYQQMLEHYNVAVLPARPRKPKDKAKAEVGVQVVERWIMARIRHEIFYSLASLNQRIRELLERLNNKIMQKLGYSRAELFIQLDKPALKPLPEASYSYTLVKKVRVHADYHVEIDKHYYSVPCSLLGQQLEAWISGELVRLFNQGQEVAVHPRKRTYGYSTRNEHMPEAHRQHATWTPRASSGMGGAHRQ
;
A
#
# COMPACT_ATOMS: atom_id res chain seq x y z
N MET A 1 0.27 6.62 0.97
CA MET A 1 1.52 6.65 0.18
C MET A 1 1.81 8.09 -0.25
N SER A 2 3.02 8.61 -0.02
CA SER A 2 3.31 10.05 -0.20
C SER A 2 3.36 10.51 -1.67
N HIS A 3 3.82 9.66 -2.60
CA HIS A 3 3.85 9.99 -4.02
C HIS A 3 2.47 10.24 -4.61
N VAL A 4 1.47 9.42 -4.25
CA VAL A 4 0.07 9.59 -4.67
C VAL A 4 -0.43 11.00 -4.34
N ARG A 5 -0.22 11.45 -3.09
CA ARG A 5 -0.61 12.79 -2.65
C ARG A 5 0.18 13.89 -3.38
N CYS A 6 1.46 13.63 -3.67
CA CYS A 6 2.30 14.53 -4.43
C CYS A 6 1.78 14.71 -5.86
N PHE A 7 1.51 13.63 -6.59
CA PHE A 7 1.00 13.69 -7.97
C PHE A 7 -0.36 14.40 -8.04
N GLN A 8 -1.25 14.11 -7.08
CA GLN A 8 -2.51 14.83 -6.94
C GLN A 8 -2.32 16.33 -6.70
N TRP A 9 -1.36 16.71 -5.85
CA TRP A 9 -1.05 18.12 -5.58
C TRP A 9 -0.42 18.83 -6.78
N LEU A 10 0.45 18.15 -7.53
CA LEU A 10 1.05 18.67 -8.76
C LEU A 10 0.04 18.77 -9.91
N GLY A 11 -1.08 18.03 -9.84
CA GLY A 11 -2.09 17.94 -10.89
C GLY A 11 -1.64 17.10 -12.09
N GLY A 12 -0.66 16.21 -11.90
CA GLY A 12 -0.05 15.43 -12.96
C GLY A 12 1.04 14.50 -12.44
N VAL A 13 1.55 13.67 -13.35
CA VAL A 13 2.46 12.57 -13.04
C VAL A 13 3.78 12.80 -13.78
N PRO A 14 4.94 12.78 -13.10
CA PRO A 14 6.24 12.87 -13.77
C PRO A 14 6.53 11.59 -14.56
N GLU A 15 7.36 11.68 -15.59
CA GLU A 15 7.81 10.49 -16.33
C GLU A 15 8.67 9.55 -15.48
N LEU A 16 9.49 10.14 -14.61
CA LEU A 16 10.46 9.43 -13.79
C LEU A 16 10.39 9.89 -12.32
N VAL A 17 10.37 8.91 -11.42
CA VAL A 17 10.59 9.15 -9.98
C VAL A 17 11.93 8.56 -9.59
N VAL A 18 12.72 9.38 -8.90
CA VAL A 18 14.00 8.97 -8.32
C VAL A 18 13.83 8.89 -6.80
N PRO A 19 13.37 7.74 -6.27
CA PRO A 19 13.26 7.59 -4.83
C PRO A 19 14.67 7.48 -4.23
N ASP A 20 14.81 8.07 -3.06
CA ASP A 20 15.93 7.73 -2.18
C ASP A 20 15.82 6.26 -1.79
N ASN A 21 16.95 5.60 -1.53
CA ASN A 21 17.08 4.15 -1.35
C ASN A 21 16.45 3.65 -0.03
N LEU A 22 15.18 3.98 0.20
CA LEU A 22 14.36 3.55 1.31
C LEU A 22 13.99 2.07 1.10
N LYS A 23 14.07 1.29 2.19
CA LYS A 23 13.56 -0.09 2.23
C LYS A 23 12.07 -0.23 1.83
N SER A 24 11.31 0.87 1.81
CA SER A 24 9.93 0.91 1.33
C SER A 24 9.79 0.98 -0.20
N ALA A 25 10.87 1.30 -0.94
CA ALA A 25 10.92 1.30 -2.40
C ALA A 25 11.73 0.11 -2.95
N THR A 26 12.71 -0.40 -2.20
CA THR A 26 13.61 -1.48 -2.66
C THR A 26 13.82 -2.54 -1.57
N SER A 27 13.53 -3.82 -1.87
CA SER A 27 13.89 -4.94 -0.99
C SER A 27 15.36 -5.38 -1.17
N ARG A 28 15.95 -5.14 -2.35
CA ARG A 28 17.38 -5.36 -2.61
C ARG A 28 17.88 -4.40 -3.69
N ALA A 29 18.91 -3.61 -3.39
CA ALA A 29 19.50 -2.68 -4.36
C ALA A 29 20.35 -3.47 -5.37
N CYS A 30 19.81 -3.75 -6.55
CA CYS A 30 20.58 -4.30 -7.68
C CYS A 30 20.62 -3.28 -8.82
N LYS A 31 21.76 -3.23 -9.52
CA LYS A 31 22.12 -2.22 -10.53
C LYS A 31 21.30 -2.35 -11.83
N TYR A 32 20.64 -3.49 -12.05
CA TYR A 32 19.93 -3.80 -13.29
C TYR A 32 18.47 -4.26 -13.08
N ASP A 33 18.13 -4.72 -11.88
CA ASP A 33 16.77 -5.16 -11.53
C ASP A 33 16.59 -5.00 -10.01
N PRO A 34 16.33 -3.79 -9.50
CA PRO A 34 16.04 -3.62 -8.09
C PRO A 34 14.74 -4.38 -7.82
N ASP A 35 14.71 -5.30 -6.86
CA ASP A 35 13.44 -5.84 -6.34
C ASP A 35 12.67 -4.66 -5.76
N VAL A 36 11.86 -4.01 -6.59
CA VAL A 36 10.99 -2.91 -6.18
C VAL A 36 10.01 -3.52 -5.20
N ASN A 37 9.77 -2.84 -4.08
CA ASN A 37 8.74 -3.30 -3.15
C ASN A 37 7.45 -3.53 -3.95
N PRO A 38 6.83 -4.73 -3.94
CA PRO A 38 5.68 -5.02 -4.81
C PRO A 38 4.50 -4.07 -4.57
N THR A 39 4.35 -3.54 -3.35
CA THR A 39 3.37 -2.48 -3.03
C THR A 39 3.70 -1.16 -3.74
N TYR A 40 4.99 -0.82 -3.86
CA TYR A 40 5.46 0.35 -4.60
C TYR A 40 5.33 0.15 -6.10
N GLN A 41 5.61 -1.06 -6.60
CA GLN A 41 5.45 -1.41 -8.00
C GLN A 41 4.01 -1.23 -8.50
N GLN A 42 3.00 -1.65 -7.73
CA GLN A 42 1.60 -1.43 -8.12
C GLN A 42 1.25 0.05 -8.31
N MET A 43 1.85 0.94 -7.50
CA MET A 43 1.65 2.37 -7.65
C MET A 43 2.34 2.90 -8.92
N LEU A 44 3.55 2.42 -9.21
CA LEU A 44 4.27 2.79 -10.44
C LEU A 44 3.49 2.36 -11.69
N GLU A 45 2.95 1.14 -11.70
CA GLU A 45 2.14 0.60 -12.79
C GLU A 45 0.85 1.41 -12.98
N HIS A 46 0.14 1.71 -11.89
CA HIS A 46 -1.09 2.49 -11.95
C HIS A 46 -0.89 3.90 -12.53
N TYR A 47 0.21 4.56 -12.18
CA TYR A 47 0.53 5.90 -12.68
C TYR A 47 1.37 5.88 -13.97
N ASN A 48 1.76 4.70 -14.48
CA ASN A 48 2.68 4.54 -15.61
C ASN A 48 3.97 5.40 -15.48
N VAL A 49 4.61 5.25 -14.31
CA VAL A 49 5.82 5.99 -13.92
C VAL A 49 7.01 5.06 -13.87
N ALA A 50 8.11 5.47 -14.50
CA ALA A 50 9.38 4.76 -14.34
C ALA A 50 10.03 5.12 -12.99
N VAL A 51 10.64 4.13 -12.35
CA VAL A 51 11.45 4.33 -11.14
C VAL A 51 12.92 4.15 -11.46
N LEU A 52 13.74 5.12 -11.07
CA LEU A 52 15.19 5.01 -11.17
C LEU A 52 15.75 5.20 -9.75
N PRO A 53 16.06 4.13 -9.01
CA PRO A 53 16.59 4.27 -7.66
C PRO A 53 17.93 5.04 -7.71
N ALA A 54 18.11 5.96 -6.75
CA ALA A 54 19.37 6.69 -6.64
C ALA A 54 20.55 5.72 -6.45
N ARG A 55 21.67 5.97 -7.13
CA ARG A 55 22.84 5.08 -7.10
C ARG A 55 23.41 4.96 -5.67
N PRO A 56 23.59 3.75 -5.14
CA PRO A 56 24.25 3.56 -3.85
C PRO A 56 25.64 4.21 -3.85
N ARG A 57 25.96 4.97 -2.79
CA ARG A 57 27.26 5.62 -2.57
C ARG A 57 27.65 6.70 -3.60
N LYS A 58 26.68 7.33 -4.29
CA LYS A 58 26.92 8.56 -5.08
C LYS A 58 26.12 9.76 -4.52
N PRO A 59 26.70 10.54 -3.58
CA PRO A 59 26.02 11.65 -2.90
C PRO A 59 25.47 12.74 -3.84
N LYS A 60 26.08 12.89 -5.04
CA LYS A 60 25.74 13.94 -6.00
C LYS A 60 24.33 13.81 -6.59
N ASP A 61 23.78 12.60 -6.69
CA ASP A 61 22.45 12.38 -7.26
C ASP A 61 21.34 12.86 -6.31
N LYS A 62 21.65 13.05 -5.02
CA LYS A 62 20.70 13.33 -3.95
C LYS A 62 20.78 14.76 -3.37
N ALA A 63 21.86 15.49 -3.66
CA ALA A 63 22.12 16.81 -3.09
C ALA A 63 20.95 17.80 -3.28
N LYS A 64 20.26 17.77 -4.42
CA LYS A 64 19.10 18.66 -4.67
C LYS A 64 17.91 18.33 -3.76
N ALA A 65 17.63 17.05 -3.52
CA ALA A 65 16.53 16.62 -2.66
C ALA A 65 16.79 16.98 -1.19
N GLU A 66 18.02 16.76 -0.71
CA GLU A 66 18.42 17.11 0.66
C GLU A 66 18.35 18.61 0.92
N VAL A 67 18.83 19.43 -0.03
CA VAL A 67 18.68 20.89 0.05
C VAL A 67 17.20 21.29 0.08
N GLY A 68 16.35 20.61 -0.71
CA GLY A 68 14.90 20.80 -0.68
C GLY A 68 14.31 20.54 0.71
N VAL A 69 14.69 19.43 1.35
CA VAL A 69 14.25 19.09 2.71
C VAL A 69 14.68 20.16 3.71
N GLN A 70 15.93 20.60 3.69
CA GLN A 70 16.43 21.67 4.57
C GLN A 70 15.66 22.98 4.41
N VAL A 71 15.24 23.30 3.18
CA VAL A 71 14.39 24.48 2.92
C VAL A 71 13.03 24.30 3.58
N VAL A 72 12.38 23.15 3.42
CA VAL A 72 11.08 22.86 4.04
C VAL A 72 11.17 22.89 5.57
N GLU A 73 12.20 22.27 6.16
CA GLU A 73 12.43 22.29 7.59
C GLU A 73 12.57 23.72 8.13
N ARG A 74 13.36 24.56 7.46
CA ARG A 74 13.59 25.95 7.89
C ARG A 74 12.35 26.83 7.76
N TRP A 75 11.59 26.68 6.68
CA TRP A 75 10.47 27.58 6.38
C TRP A 75 9.14 27.13 6.95
N ILE A 76 8.99 25.84 7.24
CA ILE A 76 7.77 25.27 7.80
C ILE A 76 8.02 24.80 9.24
N MET A 77 8.83 23.77 9.43
CA MET A 77 9.00 23.10 10.74
C MET A 77 9.53 24.07 11.81
N ALA A 78 10.57 24.84 11.49
CA ALA A 78 11.11 25.82 12.43
C ALA A 78 10.11 26.96 12.73
N ARG A 79 9.19 27.28 11.83
CA ARG A 79 8.19 28.34 12.03
C ARG A 79 7.10 27.93 13.00
N ILE A 80 6.69 26.67 12.97
CA ILE A 80 5.59 26.12 13.78
C ILE A 80 6.06 25.45 15.08
N ARG A 81 7.37 25.37 15.34
CA ARG A 81 7.96 24.62 16.47
C ARG A 81 7.49 25.06 17.87
N HIS A 82 6.92 26.25 17.99
CA HIS A 82 6.38 26.80 19.24
C HIS A 82 4.86 27.04 19.15
N GLU A 83 4.21 26.64 18.06
CA GLU A 83 2.76 26.70 17.90
C GLU A 83 2.16 25.40 18.47
N ILE A 84 1.04 25.52 19.20
CA ILE A 84 0.31 24.36 19.74
C ILE A 84 -0.90 24.10 18.85
N PHE A 85 -1.10 22.84 18.46
CA PHE A 85 -2.23 22.42 17.62
C PHE A 85 -3.10 21.42 18.37
N TYR A 86 -4.40 21.67 18.37
CA TYR A 86 -5.40 20.80 19.00
C TYR A 86 -6.05 19.81 18.02
N SER A 87 -5.66 19.85 16.75
CA SER A 87 -6.13 18.90 15.75
C SER A 87 -5.12 18.72 14.62
N LEU A 88 -5.16 17.55 13.97
CA LEU A 88 -4.39 17.31 12.75
C LEU A 88 -4.86 18.24 11.59
N ALA A 89 -6.13 18.62 11.59
CA ALA A 89 -6.69 19.53 10.59
C ALA A 89 -6.06 20.94 10.70
N SER A 90 -5.96 21.50 11.91
CA SER A 90 -5.35 22.82 12.12
C SER A 90 -3.85 22.83 11.81
N LEU A 91 -3.14 21.76 12.17
CA LEU A 91 -1.73 21.58 11.79
C LEU A 91 -1.56 21.54 10.26
N ASN A 92 -2.36 20.72 9.57
CA ASN A 92 -2.30 20.62 8.10
C ASN A 92 -2.63 21.94 7.43
N GLN A 93 -3.61 22.69 7.94
CA GLN A 93 -3.95 24.01 7.43
C GLN A 93 -2.78 24.98 7.55
N ARG A 94 -2.15 25.02 8.73
CA ARG A 94 -0.98 25.87 8.96
C ARG A 94 0.21 25.52 8.07
N ILE A 95 0.44 24.23 7.85
CA ILE A 95 1.48 23.76 6.92
C ILE A 95 1.19 24.23 5.49
N ARG A 96 -0.07 24.19 5.03
CA ARG A 96 -0.45 24.67 3.68
C ARG A 96 -0.17 26.14 3.48
N GLU A 97 -0.52 26.99 4.46
CA GLU A 97 -0.23 28.43 4.41
C GLU A 97 1.27 28.72 4.28
N LEU A 98 2.09 28.00 5.05
CA LEU A 98 3.54 28.17 5.01
C LEU A 98 4.15 27.63 3.71
N LEU A 99 3.61 26.53 3.19
CA LEU A 99 4.01 25.95 1.92
C LEU A 99 3.70 26.90 0.76
N GLU A 100 2.52 27.51 0.74
CA GLU A 100 2.13 28.50 -0.27
C GLU A 100 3.07 29.72 -0.24
N ARG A 101 3.34 30.25 0.96
CA ARG A 101 4.32 31.33 1.15
C ARG A 101 5.72 30.95 0.66
N LEU A 102 6.18 29.74 0.98
CA LEU A 102 7.49 29.24 0.55
C LEU A 102 7.57 29.12 -0.97
N ASN A 103 6.53 28.60 -1.61
CA ASN A 103 6.51 28.37 -3.05
C ASN A 103 6.40 29.66 -3.86
N ASN A 104 5.66 30.65 -3.37
CA ASN A 104 5.49 31.96 -4.01
C ASN A 104 6.63 32.96 -3.70
N LYS A 105 7.54 32.63 -2.78
CA LYS A 105 8.68 33.51 -2.47
C LYS A 105 9.69 33.52 -3.63
N ILE A 106 10.01 34.73 -4.10
CA ILE A 106 11.08 34.95 -5.09
C ILE A 106 12.43 34.45 -4.57
N MET A 107 13.10 33.65 -5.40
CA MET A 107 14.45 33.15 -5.14
C MET A 107 15.49 34.15 -5.62
N GLN A 108 16.29 34.68 -4.70
CA GLN A 108 17.25 35.77 -4.95
C GLN A 108 18.16 35.56 -6.17
N LYS A 109 18.63 34.33 -6.39
CA LYS A 109 19.54 34.02 -7.51
C LYS A 109 18.86 33.86 -8.86
N LEU A 110 17.56 33.56 -8.89
CA LEU A 110 16.84 33.18 -10.11
C LEU A 110 15.84 34.26 -10.55
N GLY A 111 15.42 35.16 -9.66
CA GLY A 111 14.40 36.17 -9.97
C GLY A 111 12.97 35.64 -10.04
N TYR A 112 12.78 34.32 -10.03
CA TYR A 112 11.47 33.65 -10.03
C TYR A 112 11.19 32.96 -8.68
N SER A 113 9.92 32.77 -8.38
CA SER A 113 9.43 31.88 -7.33
C SER A 113 9.46 30.41 -7.78
N ARG A 114 9.32 29.48 -6.83
CA ARG A 114 9.23 28.05 -7.16
C ARG A 114 7.93 27.73 -7.91
N ALA A 115 6.84 28.40 -7.52
CA ALA A 115 5.54 28.23 -8.17
C ALA A 115 5.59 28.66 -9.64
N GLU A 116 6.22 29.81 -9.95
CA GLU A 116 6.37 30.28 -11.33
C GLU A 116 7.20 29.32 -12.18
N LEU A 117 8.35 28.86 -11.66
CA LEU A 117 9.18 27.88 -12.38
C LEU A 117 8.44 26.56 -12.59
N PHE A 118 7.68 26.09 -11.59
CA PHE A 118 6.86 24.89 -11.72
C PHE A 118 5.84 25.04 -12.85
N ILE A 119 5.13 26.17 -12.91
CA ILE A 119 4.13 26.43 -13.96
C ILE A 119 4.79 26.50 -15.34
N GLN A 120 5.96 27.12 -15.45
CA GLN A 120 6.64 27.33 -16.72
C GLN A 120 7.35 26.08 -17.25
N LEU A 121 7.93 25.27 -16.37
CA LEU A 121 8.85 24.20 -16.75
C LEU A 121 8.26 22.81 -16.48
N ASP A 122 7.83 22.55 -15.25
CA ASP A 122 7.46 21.20 -14.82
C ASP A 122 6.03 20.84 -15.24
N LYS A 123 5.06 21.73 -14.98
CA LYS A 123 3.63 21.51 -15.25
C LYS A 123 3.34 21.07 -16.70
N PRO A 124 3.89 21.70 -17.76
CA PRO A 124 3.67 21.26 -19.13
C PRO A 124 4.34 19.93 -19.48
N ALA A 125 5.33 19.48 -18.70
CA ALA A 125 6.00 18.19 -18.89
C ALA A 125 5.32 17.03 -18.12
N LEU A 126 4.33 17.31 -17.26
CA LEU A 126 3.61 16.28 -16.53
C LEU A 126 2.63 15.53 -17.44
N LYS A 127 2.57 14.21 -17.27
CA LYS A 127 1.50 13.37 -17.81
C LYS A 127 0.20 13.62 -17.03
N PRO A 128 -0.98 13.45 -17.65
CA PRO A 128 -2.25 13.56 -16.94
C PRO A 128 -2.36 12.51 -15.83
N LEU A 129 -3.14 12.82 -14.79
CA LEU A 129 -3.52 11.83 -13.78
C LEU A 129 -4.47 10.79 -14.41
N PRO A 130 -4.35 9.50 -14.05
CA PRO A 130 -5.37 8.50 -14.39
C PRO A 130 -6.75 8.90 -13.87
N GLU A 131 -7.81 8.56 -14.61
CA GLU A 131 -9.20 8.81 -14.19
C GLU A 131 -9.56 8.04 -12.91
N ALA A 132 -9.12 6.78 -12.84
CA ALA A 132 -9.30 5.95 -11.66
C ALA A 132 -8.33 6.39 -10.55
N SER A 133 -8.85 6.57 -9.34
CA SER A 133 -8.00 6.85 -8.17
C SER A 133 -7.19 5.62 -7.77
N TYR A 134 -5.93 5.82 -7.40
CA TYR A 134 -5.10 4.74 -6.85
C TYR A 134 -5.64 4.27 -5.49
N SER A 135 -5.99 2.98 -5.41
CA SER A 135 -6.26 2.31 -4.15
C SER A 135 -4.97 1.67 -3.64
N TYR A 136 -4.59 2.00 -2.41
CA TYR A 136 -3.39 1.40 -1.82
C TYR A 136 -3.60 -0.09 -1.56
N THR A 137 -2.74 -0.90 -2.18
CA THR A 137 -2.67 -2.34 -1.97
C THR A 137 -1.37 -2.70 -1.28
N LEU A 138 -1.45 -3.21 -0.05
CA LEU A 138 -0.30 -3.83 0.60
C LEU A 138 -0.09 -5.23 0.01
N VAL A 139 1.06 -5.47 -0.56
CA VAL A 139 1.49 -6.80 -1.04
C VAL A 139 2.44 -7.41 -0.04
N LYS A 140 2.14 -8.61 0.44
CA LYS A 140 3.00 -9.36 1.37
C LYS A 140 3.01 -10.85 1.05
N LYS A 141 4.13 -11.52 1.33
CA LYS A 141 4.20 -12.98 1.26
C LYS A 141 3.58 -13.60 2.52
N VAL A 142 2.73 -14.60 2.34
CA VAL A 142 2.07 -15.36 3.43
C VAL A 142 2.30 -16.84 3.22
N ARG A 143 2.33 -17.61 4.31
CA ARG A 143 2.44 -19.07 4.25
C ARG A 143 1.08 -19.70 4.55
N VAL A 144 0.71 -20.71 3.78
CA VAL A 144 -0.49 -21.50 4.03
C VAL A 144 -0.22 -22.44 5.20
N HIS A 145 -1.03 -22.30 6.24
CA HIS A 145 -0.98 -23.12 7.45
C HIS A 145 -1.57 -24.52 7.20
N ALA A 146 -1.34 -25.45 8.12
CA ALA A 146 -1.82 -26.84 7.98
C ALA A 146 -3.36 -26.96 7.93
N ASP A 147 -4.05 -25.94 8.44
CA ASP A 147 -5.50 -25.81 8.43
C ASP A 147 -6.03 -25.09 7.17
N TYR A 148 -5.27 -25.05 6.06
CA TYR A 148 -5.64 -24.41 4.79
C TYR A 148 -6.00 -22.92 4.89
N HIS A 149 -5.47 -22.20 5.90
CA HIS A 149 -5.62 -20.76 6.04
C HIS A 149 -4.31 -19.99 5.90
N VAL A 150 -4.41 -18.70 5.61
CA VAL A 150 -3.32 -17.73 5.71
C VAL A 150 -3.68 -16.63 6.70
N GLU A 151 -2.71 -16.18 7.50
CA GLU A 151 -2.93 -15.12 8.48
C GLU A 151 -2.67 -13.71 7.89
N ILE A 152 -3.64 -12.83 8.04
CA ILE A 152 -3.53 -11.41 7.72
C ILE A 152 -4.15 -10.59 8.84
N ASP A 153 -3.33 -9.76 9.49
CA ASP A 153 -3.75 -8.86 10.57
C ASP A 153 -4.53 -9.59 11.68
N LYS A 154 -4.05 -10.79 12.09
CA LYS A 154 -4.69 -11.68 13.07
C LYS A 154 -6.04 -12.28 12.65
N HIS A 155 -6.39 -12.17 11.36
CA HIS A 155 -7.54 -12.85 10.77
C HIS A 155 -7.08 -13.92 9.78
N TYR A 156 -7.78 -15.06 9.77
CA TYR A 156 -7.39 -16.24 8.98
C TYR A 156 -8.30 -16.39 7.77
N TYR A 157 -7.72 -16.43 6.58
CA TYR A 157 -8.47 -16.55 5.32
C TYR A 157 -8.16 -17.89 4.67
N SER A 158 -9.20 -18.65 4.36
CA SER A 158 -9.03 -19.96 3.71
C SER A 158 -8.50 -19.84 2.28
N VAL A 159 -7.75 -20.85 1.85
CA VAL A 159 -7.29 -21.05 0.47
C VAL A 159 -7.50 -22.51 0.07
N PRO A 160 -7.55 -22.84 -1.24
CA PRO A 160 -7.66 -24.22 -1.69
C PRO A 160 -6.65 -25.14 -0.99
N CYS A 161 -7.11 -26.26 -0.43
CA CYS A 161 -6.27 -27.19 0.33
C CYS A 161 -5.13 -27.82 -0.48
N SER A 162 -5.17 -27.75 -1.81
CA SER A 162 -4.04 -28.13 -2.67
C SER A 162 -2.80 -27.25 -2.48
N LEU A 163 -2.95 -26.09 -1.83
CA LEU A 163 -1.90 -25.10 -1.60
C LEU A 163 -1.26 -25.20 -0.20
N LEU A 164 -1.55 -26.26 0.56
CA LEU A 164 -1.01 -26.46 1.91
C LEU A 164 0.52 -26.35 1.94
N GLY A 165 1.03 -25.59 2.91
CA GLY A 165 2.45 -25.36 3.11
C GLY A 165 3.13 -24.43 2.09
N GLN A 166 2.46 -24.05 1.01
CA GLN A 166 3.01 -23.15 -0.02
C GLN A 166 3.07 -21.70 0.49
N GLN A 167 3.88 -20.88 -0.19
CA GLN A 167 3.91 -19.43 0.01
C GLN A 167 3.07 -18.76 -1.08
N LEU A 168 2.18 -17.86 -0.65
CA LEU A 168 1.31 -17.07 -1.52
C LEU A 168 1.65 -15.58 -1.40
N GLU A 169 1.20 -14.80 -2.37
CA GLU A 169 1.17 -13.34 -2.29
C GLU A 169 -0.22 -12.86 -1.89
N ALA A 170 -0.30 -12.14 -0.78
CA ALA A 170 -1.52 -11.49 -0.33
C ALA A 170 -1.52 -10.03 -0.76
N TRP A 171 -2.51 -9.66 -1.57
CA TRP A 171 -2.81 -8.30 -1.99
C TRP A 171 -3.96 -7.79 -1.12
N ILE A 172 -3.65 -6.84 -0.24
CA ILE A 172 -4.56 -6.34 0.79
C ILE A 172 -4.90 -4.89 0.46
N SER A 173 -6.10 -4.65 -0.03
CA SER A 173 -6.54 -3.33 -0.50
C SER A 173 -7.91 -3.01 0.05
N GLY A 174 -8.10 -1.80 0.61
CA GLY A 174 -9.40 -1.36 1.16
C GLY A 174 -10.11 -2.45 1.97
N GLU A 175 -11.22 -2.95 1.40
CA GLU A 175 -12.12 -3.95 1.97
C GLU A 175 -11.95 -5.37 1.38
N LEU A 176 -10.87 -5.65 0.65
CA LEU A 176 -10.60 -6.95 0.05
C LEU A 176 -9.20 -7.48 0.38
N VAL A 177 -9.14 -8.79 0.50
CA VAL A 177 -7.92 -9.60 0.50
C VAL A 177 -7.97 -10.50 -0.73
N ARG A 178 -6.99 -10.38 -1.61
CA ARG A 178 -6.79 -11.28 -2.74
C ARG A 178 -5.51 -12.09 -2.52
N LEU A 179 -5.56 -13.38 -2.82
CA LEU A 179 -4.45 -14.30 -2.62
C LEU A 179 -4.04 -14.87 -3.97
N PHE A 180 -2.74 -14.80 -4.25
CA PHE A 180 -2.15 -15.22 -5.51
C PHE A 180 -1.11 -16.31 -5.30
N ASN A 181 -1.14 -17.32 -6.17
CA ASN A 181 -0.05 -18.29 -6.30
C ASN A 181 0.60 -18.10 -7.67
N GLN A 182 1.89 -17.75 -7.70
CA GLN A 182 2.65 -17.56 -8.95
C GLN A 182 1.94 -16.63 -9.98
N GLY A 183 1.30 -15.55 -9.49
CA GLY A 183 0.57 -14.59 -10.32
C GLY A 183 -0.88 -14.96 -10.65
N GLN A 184 -1.33 -16.18 -10.33
CA GLN A 184 -2.72 -16.59 -10.49
C GLN A 184 -3.53 -16.30 -9.21
N GLU A 185 -4.67 -15.62 -9.33
CA GLU A 185 -5.59 -15.42 -8.20
C GLU A 185 -6.20 -16.77 -7.80
N VAL A 186 -6.01 -17.17 -6.54
CA VAL A 186 -6.50 -18.45 -5.99
C VAL A 186 -7.63 -18.27 -4.98
N ALA A 187 -7.77 -17.08 -4.38
CA ALA A 187 -8.87 -16.77 -3.48
C ALA A 187 -9.06 -15.25 -3.31
N VAL A 188 -10.30 -14.86 -3.03
CA VAL A 188 -10.67 -13.47 -2.69
C VAL A 188 -11.55 -13.48 -1.45
N HIS A 189 -11.35 -12.54 -0.53
CA HIS A 189 -12.17 -12.44 0.68
C HIS A 189 -12.48 -10.98 1.01
N PRO A 190 -13.67 -10.67 1.56
CA PRO A 190 -13.89 -9.43 2.27
C PRO A 190 -12.90 -9.30 3.43
N ARG A 191 -12.21 -8.17 3.51
CA ARG A 191 -11.22 -7.92 4.56
C ARG A 191 -11.92 -7.72 5.90
N LYS A 192 -11.49 -8.49 6.89
CA LYS A 192 -11.82 -8.33 8.31
C LYS A 192 -10.60 -7.82 9.08
N ARG A 193 -10.86 -6.94 10.05
CA ARG A 193 -9.84 -6.30 10.91
C ARG A 193 -9.96 -6.77 12.37
N THR A 194 -10.69 -7.86 12.59
CA THR A 194 -10.94 -8.50 13.87
C THR A 194 -10.31 -9.89 13.87
N TYR A 195 -10.02 -10.42 15.05
CA TYR A 195 -9.65 -11.82 15.16
C TYR A 195 -10.78 -12.74 14.65
N GLY A 196 -10.43 -13.83 13.98
CA GLY A 196 -11.40 -14.81 13.50
C GLY A 196 -11.00 -15.49 12.19
N TYR A 197 -11.94 -16.25 11.63
CA TYR A 197 -11.76 -17.04 10.40
C TYR A 197 -12.78 -16.64 9.33
N SER A 198 -12.31 -16.55 8.09
CA SER A 198 -13.11 -16.43 6.88
C SER A 198 -12.87 -17.66 6.01
N THR A 199 -13.70 -18.66 6.24
CA THR A 199 -13.57 -19.98 5.61
C THR A 199 -14.62 -20.15 4.51
N ARG A 200 -14.17 -20.55 3.32
CA ARG A 200 -15.06 -20.95 2.22
C ARG A 200 -15.07 -22.46 2.13
N ASN A 201 -16.25 -23.05 2.00
CA ASN A 201 -16.41 -24.51 1.94
C ASN A 201 -15.69 -25.13 0.74
N GLU A 202 -15.61 -24.42 -0.39
CA GLU A 202 -14.92 -24.86 -1.61
C GLU A 202 -13.42 -25.11 -1.41
N HIS A 203 -12.82 -24.46 -0.41
CA HIS A 203 -11.40 -24.58 -0.09
C HIS A 203 -11.05 -25.82 0.75
N MET A 204 -12.05 -26.44 1.39
CA MET A 204 -11.84 -27.59 2.26
C MET A 204 -11.60 -28.87 1.45
N PRO A 205 -10.77 -29.80 1.96
CA PRO A 205 -10.68 -31.16 1.43
C PRO A 205 -12.05 -31.86 1.45
N GLU A 206 -12.29 -32.77 0.51
CA GLU A 206 -13.58 -33.43 0.37
C GLU A 206 -14.04 -34.16 1.65
N ALA A 207 -13.11 -34.81 2.35
CA ALA A 207 -13.38 -35.43 3.65
C ALA A 207 -13.88 -34.43 4.71
N HIS A 208 -13.27 -33.24 4.80
CA HIS A 208 -13.69 -32.20 5.73
C HIS A 208 -15.02 -31.54 5.32
N ARG A 209 -15.29 -31.41 4.02
CA ARG A 209 -16.58 -30.92 3.52
C ARG A 209 -17.72 -31.82 3.98
N GLN A 210 -17.56 -33.14 3.87
CA GLN A 210 -18.57 -34.12 4.24
C GLN A 210 -18.89 -34.10 5.75
N HIS A 211 -17.88 -33.92 6.60
CA HIS A 211 -18.07 -33.77 8.05
C HIS A 211 -18.76 -32.46 8.45
N ALA A 212 -18.51 -31.34 7.76
CA ALA A 212 -19.16 -30.05 8.05
C ALA A 212 -20.65 -30.04 7.67
N THR A 213 -21.04 -30.79 6.64
CA THR A 213 -22.46 -30.98 6.24
C THR A 213 -23.19 -32.05 7.05
N TRP A 214 -22.51 -32.80 7.92
CA TRP A 214 -23.16 -33.78 8.78
C TRP A 214 -23.81 -33.08 9.98
N THR A 215 -25.06 -32.63 9.82
CA THR A 215 -25.97 -32.47 10.97
C THR A 215 -26.34 -33.86 11.47
N PRO A 216 -26.22 -34.17 12.78
CA PRO A 216 -26.78 -35.41 13.31
C PRO A 216 -28.28 -35.36 13.07
N ARG A 217 -28.78 -36.14 12.11
CA ARG A 217 -30.21 -36.33 11.93
C ARG A 217 -30.68 -37.02 13.21
N ALA A 218 -31.50 -36.31 13.99
CA ALA A 218 -32.08 -36.81 15.22
C ALA A 218 -32.60 -38.24 14.99
N SER A 219 -32.05 -39.18 15.75
CA SER A 219 -32.53 -40.55 15.83
C SER A 219 -33.92 -40.54 16.46
N SER A 220 -34.95 -40.33 15.63
CA SER A 220 -36.34 -40.52 15.98
C SER A 220 -36.68 -42.00 15.96
N GLY A 221 -36.92 -42.57 17.16
CA GLY A 221 -37.98 -43.53 17.43
C GLY A 221 -37.71 -45.03 17.24
N MET A 222 -37.80 -45.77 18.36
CA MET A 222 -38.37 -47.13 18.56
C MET A 222 -37.55 -47.87 19.64
N GLY A 223 -38.07 -48.43 20.73
CA GLY A 223 -39.44 -48.55 21.25
C GLY A 223 -39.45 -49.48 22.48
N GLY A 224 -40.57 -49.45 23.23
CA GLY A 224 -41.00 -50.45 24.22
C GLY A 224 -40.22 -50.51 25.55
N ALA A 225 -40.80 -50.87 26.69
CA ALA A 225 -42.16 -51.25 27.03
C ALA A 225 -42.34 -51.15 28.56
N HIS A 226 -43.54 -50.76 28.99
CA HIS A 226 -44.05 -50.94 30.35
C HIS A 226 -43.94 -52.39 30.82
N ARG A 227 -43.53 -52.60 32.08
CA ARG A 227 -44.11 -53.64 32.94
C ARG A 227 -44.28 -53.12 34.36
N GLN A 228 -45.38 -53.58 34.93
CA GLN A 228 -45.90 -53.39 36.27
C GLN A 228 -44.98 -54.01 37.33
#